data_AF-A0A0V0QUN4-F1
#
_entry.id   AF-A0A0V0QUN4-F1
#
_cell.length_a   1.000
_cell.length_b   1.000
_cell.length_c   1.000
_cell.angle_alpha   90.00
_cell.angle_beta   90.00
_cell.angle_gamma   90.00
#
_symmetry.space_group_name_H-M   'P 1'
#
loop_
_entity.id
_entity.type
_entity.pdbx_description
1 polymer ?
#
loop_
_entity_poly.entity_id
_entity_poly.type
_entity_poly.pdbx_seq_one_letter_code
_entity_poly.pdbx_strand_id
1 'polypeptide(L)'
;MVSVFVIIGPLFFLTEPQFLCQNSDGEYEICNEKQGCDNGILDPNQRQTMSLSFGLYCKYKNFRGYESAATFFGSIFGNFIIAYLAEVQGRKTALLYSWGIATIGFIGIIFSFDKYSLMLCNFITGFGIQ
;
A
#
# COMPACT_ATOMS: atom_id res chain seq x y z
N MET A 1 -6.68 -8.99 16.08
CA MET A 1 -7.52 -8.54 14.93
C MET A 1 -6.85 -7.42 14.11
N VAL A 2 -6.13 -6.47 14.72
CA VAL A 2 -5.40 -5.39 14.00
C VAL A 2 -4.40 -5.94 12.96
N SER A 3 -3.67 -7.01 13.30
CA SER A 3 -2.70 -7.65 12.40
C SER A 3 -3.31 -8.18 11.08
N VAL A 4 -4.60 -8.58 11.06
CA VAL A 4 -5.28 -9.11 9.84
C VAL A 4 -5.61 -7.98 8.86
N PHE A 5 -5.94 -6.78 9.36
CA PHE A 5 -6.22 -5.62 8.52
C PHE A 5 -4.98 -5.14 7.74
N VAL A 6 -3.79 -5.49 8.19
CA VAL A 6 -2.50 -5.05 7.64
C VAL A 6 -1.99 -6.00 6.56
N ILE A 7 -2.33 -7.29 6.64
CA ILE A 7 -2.03 -8.25 5.57
C ILE A 7 -2.93 -7.99 4.35
N ILE A 8 -4.19 -7.60 4.60
CA ILE A 8 -5.20 -7.45 3.55
C ILE A 8 -5.34 -5.98 3.09
N GLY A 9 -5.00 -4.99 3.93
CA GLY A 9 -5.08 -3.57 3.59
C GLY A 9 -4.34 -3.18 2.31
N PRO A 10 -3.04 -3.50 2.16
CA PRO A 10 -2.28 -3.20 0.95
C PRO A 10 -2.92 -3.81 -0.31
N LEU A 11 -3.56 -4.98 -0.21
CA LEU A 11 -4.28 -5.59 -1.34
C LEU A 11 -5.49 -4.77 -1.80
N PHE A 12 -6.15 -4.04 -0.89
CA PHE A 12 -7.30 -3.20 -1.22
C PHE A 12 -6.93 -1.81 -1.73
N PHE A 13 -5.85 -1.20 -1.21
CA PHE A 13 -5.44 0.14 -1.64
C PHE A 13 -4.56 0.13 -2.89
N LEU A 14 -3.85 -0.97 -3.13
CA LEU A 14 -3.00 -1.18 -4.30
C LEU A 14 -3.68 -2.13 -5.29
N THR A 15 -4.99 -2.01 -5.54
CA THR A 15 -5.68 -2.79 -6.58
C THR A 15 -5.21 -2.38 -7.98
N GLU A 16 -5.32 -3.30 -8.93
CA GLU A 16 -5.02 -3.02 -10.34
C GLU A 16 -6.08 -2.09 -10.92
N PRO A 17 -5.70 -1.03 -11.65
CA PRO A 17 -6.68 -0.19 -12.32
C PRO A 17 -7.34 -0.94 -13.47
N GLN A 18 -8.60 -0.60 -13.73
CA GLN A 18 -9.36 -1.15 -14.84
C GLN A 18 -9.17 -0.27 -16.07
N PHE A 19 -8.93 -0.92 -17.21
CA PHE A 19 -8.78 -0.28 -18.51
C PHE A 19 -9.95 -0.67 -19.41
N LEU A 20 -10.36 0.26 -20.25
CA LEU A 20 -11.30 0.03 -21.35
C LEU A 20 -10.47 -0.17 -22.62
N CYS A 21 -10.58 -1.37 -23.21
CA CYS A 21 -9.98 -1.68 -24.49
C CYS A 21 -11.08 -1.77 -25.56
N GLN A 22 -10.79 -1.25 -26.75
CA GLN A 22 -11.69 -1.38 -27.88
C GLN A 22 -11.60 -2.82 -28.44
N ASN A 23 -12.72 -3.53 -28.43
CA ASN A 23 -12.84 -4.84 -29.04
C ASN A 23 -12.91 -4.71 -30.57
N SER A 24 -12.75 -5.83 -31.28
CA SER A 24 -12.79 -5.91 -32.74
C SER A 24 -14.11 -5.38 -33.32
N ASP A 25 -15.18 -5.43 -32.54
CA ASP A 25 -16.52 -4.96 -32.87
C ASP A 25 -16.75 -3.46 -32.59
N GLY A 26 -15.72 -2.75 -32.09
CA GLY A 26 -15.77 -1.33 -31.76
C GLY A 26 -16.35 -0.99 -30.38
N GLU A 27 -16.82 -1.99 -29.63
CA GLU A 27 -17.29 -1.84 -28.25
C GLU A 27 -16.13 -1.76 -27.25
N TYR A 28 -16.30 -1.00 -26.17
CA TYR A 28 -15.31 -0.89 -25.10
C TYR A 28 -15.58 -1.94 -24.02
N GLU A 29 -14.63 -2.85 -23.81
CA GLU A 29 -14.69 -3.87 -22.77
C GLU A 29 -13.61 -3.66 -21.71
N ILE A 30 -13.86 -4.13 -20.48
CA ILE A 30 -12.88 -4.09 -19.39
C ILE A 30 -11.77 -5.09 -19.69
N CYS A 31 -10.56 -4.58 -19.87
CA CYS A 31 -9.37 -5.38 -20.16
C CYS A 31 -8.37 -5.36 -19.00
N ASN A 32 -7.53 -6.39 -18.98
CA ASN A 32 -6.45 -6.52 -18.01
C ASN A 32 -5.35 -5.48 -18.26
N GLU A 33 -4.62 -5.12 -17.19
CA GLU A 33 -3.53 -4.13 -17.22
C GLU A 33 -2.53 -4.38 -18.37
N LYS A 34 -2.19 -5.64 -18.68
CA LYS A 34 -1.25 -5.96 -19.78
C LYS A 34 -1.70 -5.47 -21.15
N GLN A 35 -2.99 -5.55 -21.46
CA GLN A 35 -3.55 -5.06 -22.74
C GLN A 35 -3.89 -3.57 -22.66
N GLY A 36 -4.34 -3.12 -21.49
CA GLY A 36 -4.69 -1.74 -21.24
C GLY A 36 -3.51 -0.77 -21.28
N CYS A 37 -2.30 -1.25 -20.98
CA CYS A 37 -1.10 -0.42 -20.98
C CYS A 37 -0.65 0.08 -22.36
N ASP A 38 -0.94 -0.67 -23.41
CA ASP A 38 -0.48 -0.33 -24.76
C ASP A 38 -1.51 0.54 -25.49
N ASN A 39 -2.80 0.21 -25.39
CA ASN A 39 -3.88 0.87 -26.16
C ASN A 39 -5.16 1.15 -25.36
N GLY A 40 -5.17 0.92 -24.04
CA GLY A 40 -6.35 1.09 -23.21
C GLY A 40 -6.52 2.50 -22.66
N ILE A 41 -7.76 2.91 -22.50
CA ILE A 41 -8.12 4.15 -21.80
C ILE A 41 -8.51 3.77 -20.36
N LEU A 42 -8.09 4.52 -19.36
CA LEU A 42 -8.53 4.26 -17.98
C LEU A 42 -10.04 4.46 -17.86
N ASP A 43 -10.73 3.52 -17.24
CA ASP A 43 -12.16 3.65 -16.97
C ASP A 43 -12.41 4.87 -16.06
N PRO A 44 -13.15 5.91 -16.50
CA PRO A 44 -13.45 7.07 -15.67
C PRO A 44 -14.39 6.74 -14.49
N ASN A 45 -15.12 5.61 -14.54
CA ASN A 45 -16.06 5.21 -13.49
C ASN A 45 -15.42 4.34 -12.39
N GLN A 46 -14.11 4.04 -12.48
CA GLN A 46 -13.44 3.24 -11.46
C GLN A 46 -13.19 4.03 -10.17
N ARG A 47 -13.13 3.33 -9.02
CA ARG A 47 -12.78 3.96 -7.74
C ARG A 47 -11.35 4.50 -7.79
N GLN A 48 -11.14 5.71 -7.28
CA GLN A 48 -9.79 6.24 -7.08
C GLN A 48 -9.07 5.42 -6.02
N THR A 49 -8.02 4.72 -6.44
CA THR A 49 -7.12 3.92 -5.60
C THR A 49 -5.75 4.59 -5.55
N MET A 50 -4.90 4.22 -4.59
CA MET A 50 -3.52 4.73 -4.57
C MET A 50 -2.76 4.39 -5.85
N SER A 51 -3.04 3.22 -6.44
CA SER A 51 -2.47 2.84 -7.73
C SER A 51 -2.77 3.85 -8.84
N LEU A 52 -4.00 4.39 -8.86
CA LEU A 52 -4.46 5.38 -9.83
C LEU A 52 -3.87 6.75 -9.54
N SER A 53 -3.95 7.21 -8.29
CA SER A 53 -3.51 8.56 -7.88
C SER A 53 -2.00 8.76 -8.03
N PHE A 54 -1.20 7.73 -7.77
CA PHE A 54 0.26 7.79 -7.91
C PHE A 54 0.78 7.25 -9.26
N GLY A 55 -0.11 6.86 -10.17
CA GLY A 55 0.26 6.32 -11.47
C GLY A 55 1.20 5.11 -11.35
N LEU A 56 0.85 4.16 -10.48
CA LEU A 56 1.63 2.95 -10.18
C LEU A 56 1.23 1.78 -11.10
N TYR A 57 0.81 2.08 -12.32
CA TYR A 57 0.39 1.09 -13.32
C TYR A 57 1.39 1.01 -14.48
N CYS A 58 1.29 -0.05 -15.28
CA CYS A 58 2.12 -0.32 -16.45
C CYS A 58 3.62 -0.36 -16.13
N LYS A 59 4.34 0.73 -16.45
CA LYS A 59 5.77 0.88 -16.21
C LYS A 59 6.13 0.77 -14.72
N TYR A 60 5.23 1.19 -13.84
CA TYR A 60 5.45 1.22 -12.39
C TYR A 60 4.71 0.13 -11.63
N LYS A 61 4.18 -0.91 -12.30
CA LYS A 61 3.45 -2.00 -11.63
C LYS A 61 4.26 -2.68 -10.50
N ASN A 62 5.58 -2.78 -10.68
CA ASN A 62 6.47 -3.41 -9.71
C ASN A 62 6.55 -2.62 -8.40
N PHE A 63 6.31 -1.31 -8.44
CA PHE A 63 6.31 -0.49 -7.23
C PHE A 63 5.19 -0.91 -6.26
N ARG A 64 4.03 -1.37 -6.73
CA ARG A 64 2.97 -1.90 -5.85
C ARG A 64 3.44 -3.14 -5.07
N GLY A 65 4.26 -3.97 -5.72
CA GLY A 65 4.93 -5.09 -5.06
C GLY A 65 5.94 -4.63 -4.01
N TYR A 66 6.73 -3.60 -4.32
CA TYR A 66 7.70 -3.03 -3.37
C TYR A 66 7.04 -2.34 -2.18
N GLU A 67 5.93 -1.66 -2.38
CA GLU A 67 5.12 -1.03 -1.33
C GLU A 67 4.62 -2.06 -0.32
N SER A 68 3.99 -3.13 -0.81
CA SER A 68 3.49 -4.20 0.07
C SER A 68 4.65 -4.89 0.79
N ALA A 69 5.75 -5.20 0.09
CA ALA A 69 6.95 -5.76 0.69
C ALA A 69 7.57 -4.85 1.75
N ALA A 70 7.58 -3.52 1.54
CA ALA A 70 8.10 -2.56 2.50
C ALA A 70 7.28 -2.57 3.80
N THR A 71 5.95 -2.63 3.72
CA THR A 71 5.09 -2.75 4.92
C THR A 71 5.36 -4.04 5.70
N PHE A 72 5.49 -5.18 5.00
CA PHE A 72 5.84 -6.46 5.64
C PHE A 72 7.24 -6.46 6.26
N PHE A 73 8.20 -5.87 5.56
CA PHE A 73 9.56 -5.77 6.07
C PHE A 73 9.60 -4.87 7.31
N GLY A 74 8.90 -3.73 7.26
CA GLY A 74 8.72 -2.84 8.41
C GLY A 74 8.12 -3.57 9.60
N SER A 75 7.07 -4.37 9.41
CA SER A 75 6.44 -5.09 10.52
C SER A 75 7.31 -6.18 11.13
N ILE A 76 8.13 -6.88 10.35
CA ILE A 76 9.08 -7.85 10.90
C ILE A 76 10.08 -7.13 11.81
N PHE A 77 10.71 -6.06 11.32
CA PHE A 77 11.69 -5.29 12.10
C PHE A 77 11.07 -4.61 13.32
N GLY A 78 9.90 -4.02 13.15
CA GLY A 78 9.12 -3.41 14.23
C GLY A 78 8.78 -4.42 15.33
N ASN A 79 8.32 -5.61 14.95
CA ASN A 79 8.00 -6.65 15.93
C ASN A 79 9.20 -7.06 16.77
N PHE A 80 10.38 -7.25 16.18
CA PHE A 80 11.59 -7.59 16.96
C PHE A 80 11.95 -6.49 17.96
N ILE A 81 11.92 -5.23 17.52
CA ILE A 81 12.31 -4.09 18.36
C ILE A 81 11.28 -3.84 19.47
N ILE A 82 9.99 -3.86 19.14
CA ILE A 82 8.95 -3.60 20.13
C ILE A 82 8.78 -4.80 21.07
N ALA A 83 8.99 -6.04 20.61
CA ALA A 83 9.04 -7.20 21.51
C ALA A 83 10.17 -7.07 22.53
N TYR A 84 11.37 -6.68 22.10
CA TYR A 84 12.48 -6.41 23.01
C TYR A 84 12.15 -5.26 23.99
N LEU A 85 11.57 -4.17 23.48
CA LEU A 85 11.16 -3.05 24.32
C LEU A 85 10.09 -3.44 25.36
N ALA A 86 9.18 -4.34 25.00
CA ALA A 86 8.12 -4.84 25.87
C ALA A 86 8.66 -5.69 27.02
N GLU A 87 9.78 -6.36 26.83
CA GLU A 87 10.47 -7.12 27.89
C GLU A 87 11.20 -6.19 28.87
N VAL A 88 11.84 -5.13 28.37
CA VAL A 88 12.65 -4.22 29.21
C VAL A 88 11.79 -3.17 29.94
N GLN A 89 10.90 -2.49 29.22
CA GLN A 89 10.12 -1.36 29.75
C GLN A 89 8.69 -1.73 30.14
N GLY A 90 8.28 -2.97 29.86
CA GLY A 90 6.94 -3.46 30.08
C GLY A 90 6.02 -3.32 28.87
N ARG A 91 4.96 -4.13 28.84
CA ARG A 91 4.07 -4.26 27.68
C ARG A 91 3.24 -3.00 27.37
N LYS A 92 2.89 -2.21 28.40
CA LYS A 92 2.03 -1.01 28.22
C LYS A 92 2.74 0.11 27.47
N THR A 93 4.01 0.36 27.79
CA THR A 93 4.83 1.40 27.15
C THR A 93 5.14 1.01 25.71
N ALA A 94 5.51 -0.26 25.48
CA ALA A 94 5.73 -0.79 24.13
C ALA A 94 4.51 -0.63 23.20
N LEU A 95 3.30 -0.92 23.71
CA LEU A 95 2.06 -0.75 22.94
C LEU A 95 1.80 0.73 22.61
N LEU A 96 2.12 1.65 23.53
CA LEU A 96 1.96 3.09 23.32
C LEU A 96 2.93 3.62 22.25
N TYR A 97 4.18 3.13 22.23
CA TYR A 97 5.15 3.43 21.18
C TYR A 97 4.73 2.87 19.82
N SER A 98 4.27 1.61 19.78
CA SER A 98 3.71 0.97 18.59
C SER A 98 2.60 1.84 17.98
N TRP A 99 1.61 2.23 18.78
CA TRP A 99 0.52 3.10 18.34
C TRP A 99 1.00 4.49 17.87
N GLY A 100 1.93 5.09 18.60
CA GLY A 100 2.52 6.37 18.21
C GLY A 100 3.21 6.30 16.84
N ILE A 101 4.01 5.28 16.60
CA ILE A 101 4.71 5.11 15.32
C ILE A 101 3.72 4.81 14.19
N ALA A 102 2.74 3.94 14.43
CA ALA A 102 1.72 3.60 13.44
C ALA A 102 0.90 4.84 13.02
N THR A 103 0.48 5.66 13.99
CA THR A 103 -0.30 6.88 13.71
C THR A 103 0.51 7.92 12.92
N ILE A 104 1.80 8.11 13.26
CA ILE A 104 2.70 8.97 12.48
C ILE A 104 2.84 8.45 11.04
N GLY A 105 3.00 7.14 10.87
CA GLY A 105 3.06 6.50 9.55
C GLY A 105 1.80 6.75 8.72
N PHE A 106 0.62 6.55 9.30
CA PHE A 106 -0.66 6.82 8.63
C PHE A 106 -0.84 8.27 8.21
N ILE A 107 -0.47 9.23 9.08
CA ILE A 107 -0.51 10.66 8.74
C ILE A 107 0.45 10.94 7.58
N GLY A 108 1.65 10.36 7.61
CA GLY A 108 2.63 10.48 6.53
C GLY A 108 2.13 9.97 5.19
N ILE A 109 1.36 8.87 5.17
CA ILE A 109 0.74 8.34 3.96
C ILE A 109 -0.25 9.36 3.35
N ILE A 110 -1.08 10.01 4.17
CA ILE A 110 -2.07 10.99 3.69
C ILE A 110 -1.38 12.20 3.05
N PHE A 111 -0.24 12.64 3.60
CA PHE A 111 0.52 13.78 3.10
C PHE A 111 1.59 13.41 2.05
N SER A 112 1.64 12.16 1.61
CA SER A 112 2.63 11.73 0.63
C SER A 112 2.29 12.24 -0.77
N PHE A 113 3.22 12.98 -1.37
CA PHE A 113 3.12 13.46 -2.77
C PHE A 113 4.00 12.65 -3.72
N ASP A 114 5.05 12.02 -3.18
CA ASP A 114 6.01 11.23 -3.95
C ASP A 114 5.87 9.73 -3.69
N LYS A 115 6.14 8.94 -4.73
CA LYS A 115 6.08 7.47 -4.67
C LYS A 115 7.04 6.92 -3.61
N TYR A 116 8.22 7.52 -3.47
CA TYR A 116 9.22 7.12 -2.47
C TYR A 116 8.82 7.50 -1.04
N SER A 117 8.13 8.64 -0.85
CA SER A 117 7.67 9.03 0.48
C SER A 117 6.53 8.12 0.94
N LEU A 118 5.66 7.70 0.00
CA LEU A 118 4.61 6.72 0.27
C LEU A 118 5.21 5.38 0.73
N MET A 119 6.24 4.88 0.03
CA MET A 119 6.99 3.68 0.43
C MET A 119 7.56 3.75 1.84
N LEU A 120 8.19 4.89 2.16
CA LEU A 120 8.81 5.09 3.46
C LEU A 120 7.77 5.20 4.58
N CYS A 121 6.64 5.86 4.32
CA CYS A 121 5.54 5.95 5.27
C CYS A 121 4.84 4.59 5.46
N ASN A 122 4.72 3.78 4.42
CA ASN A 122 4.23 2.39 4.52
C ASN A 122 5.16 1.51 5.35
N PHE A 123 6.48 1.68 5.19
CA PHE A 123 7.46 1.00 6.05
C PHE A 123 7.33 1.41 7.52
N ILE A 124 7.23 2.72 7.81
CA ILE A 124 7.05 3.24 9.19
C ILE A 124 5.73 2.75 9.79
N THR A 125 4.67 2.76 9.00
CA THR A 125 3.36 2.24 9.41
C THR A 125 3.49 0.76 9.77
N GLY A 126 4.13 -0.04 8.89
CA GLY A 126 4.47 -1.44 9.14
C GLY A 126 5.23 -1.64 10.45
N PHE A 127 6.24 -0.80 10.71
CA PHE A 127 7.05 -0.85 11.93
C PHE A 127 6.26 -0.65 13.21
N GLY A 128 5.29 0.27 13.21
CA GLY A 128 4.46 0.56 14.37
C GLY A 128 3.40 -0.50 14.65
N ILE A 129 3.19 -1.47 13.77
CA ILE A 129 2.10 -2.44 13.90
C ILE A 129 2.57 -3.67 14.70
N GLN A 130 1.96 -3.87 15.87
CA GLN A 130 2.13 -5.04 16.75
C GLN A 130 0.77 -5.66 17.10
#